data_AF-H9WB57-F1
#
_entry.id   AF-H9WB57-F1
#
_cell.length_a   1.000
_cell.length_b   1.000
_cell.length_c   1.000
_cell.angle_alpha   90.00
_cell.angle_beta   90.00
_cell.angle_gamma   90.00
#
_symmetry.space_group_name_H-M   'P 1'
#
loop_
_entity.id
_entity.type
_entity.pdbx_description
1 polymer ?
#
loop_
_entity_poly.entity_id
_entity_poly.type
_entity_poly.pdbx_seq_one_letter_code
_entity_poly.pdbx_strand_id
1 'polypeptide(L)'
;QQKGWSGPGRCSLCLMDSESNLHMFFQCPISSFIWYDLSIYFGFPHLSFSSVQDGIRWWSGQSVLRHSLFVHSCWLIWKWRNASIFQDARRRVSALLSYIKASHDS
;
A
#
# COMPACT_ATOMS: atom_id res chain seq x y z
N GLN A 1 13.46 32.69 4.21
CA GLN A 1 13.02 31.34 3.81
C GLN A 1 11.63 31.08 4.38
N GLN A 2 10.58 31.30 3.59
CA GLN A 2 9.22 30.97 4.02
C GLN A 2 9.03 29.45 3.91
N LYS A 3 8.77 28.80 5.05
CA LYS A 3 8.33 27.41 5.13
C LYS A 3 6.88 27.38 4.63
N GLY A 4 6.72 27.25 3.32
CA GLY A 4 5.42 27.15 2.66
C GLY A 4 4.72 25.87 3.11
N TRP A 5 3.84 26.00 4.08
CA TRP A 5 2.83 24.99 4.39
C TRP A 5 2.03 24.72 3.12
N SER A 6 2.35 23.61 2.46
CA SER A 6 1.51 23.04 1.42
C SER A 6 0.51 22.14 2.16
N GLY A 7 -0.80 22.28 1.87
CA GLY A 7 -1.83 21.37 2.40
C GLY A 7 -1.48 19.90 2.12
N PRO A 8 -2.28 18.92 2.60
CA PRO A 8 -1.92 17.52 2.39
C PRO A 8 -1.69 17.30 0.89
N GLY A 9 -0.45 16.97 0.55
CA GLY A 9 -0.04 16.78 -0.84
C GLY A 9 -0.97 15.76 -1.47
N ARG A 10 -1.23 15.90 -2.78
CA ARG A 10 -1.89 14.81 -3.51
C ARG A 10 -1.09 13.53 -3.27
N CYS A 11 -1.76 12.40 -3.11
CA CYS A 11 -1.11 11.11 -2.91
C CYS A 11 -0.05 10.88 -3.99
N SER A 12 1.19 10.62 -3.59
CA SER A 12 2.31 10.53 -4.55
C SER A 12 2.24 9.28 -5.44
N LEU A 13 1.28 8.38 -5.19
CA LEU A 13 1.03 7.19 -6.00
C LEU A 13 -0.01 7.45 -7.10
N CYS A 14 -1.22 7.92 -6.74
CA CYS A 14 -2.32 8.13 -7.68
C CYS A 14 -2.42 9.56 -8.20
N LEU A 15 -1.85 10.55 -7.50
CA LEU A 15 -1.93 11.98 -7.79
C LEU A 15 -3.38 12.56 -7.81
N MET A 16 -4.37 11.80 -7.34
CA MET A 16 -5.78 12.19 -7.41
C MET A 16 -6.27 12.82 -6.09
N ASP A 17 -6.24 12.03 -5.02
CA ASP A 17 -6.79 12.43 -3.71
C ASP A 17 -5.72 12.95 -2.75
N SER A 18 -6.18 13.55 -1.65
CA SER A 18 -5.35 13.96 -0.52
C SER A 18 -4.60 12.76 0.06
N GLU A 19 -3.30 12.93 0.30
CA GLU A 19 -2.50 11.89 0.93
C GLU A 19 -2.88 11.73 2.41
N SER A 20 -3.20 10.50 2.79
CA SER A 20 -3.40 10.07 4.18
C SER A 20 -2.95 8.62 4.31
N ASN A 21 -2.70 8.14 5.53
CA ASN A 21 -2.33 6.73 5.74
C ASN A 21 -3.45 5.79 5.25
N LEU A 22 -4.71 6.13 5.51
CA LEU A 22 -5.86 5.35 5.05
C LEU A 22 -5.92 5.29 3.51
N HIS A 23 -5.77 6.44 2.85
CA HIS A 23 -5.74 6.48 1.40
C HIS A 23 -4.54 5.69 0.87
N MET A 24 -3.33 6.04 1.30
CA MET A 24 -2.09 5.43 0.85
C MET A 24 -2.09 3.90 0.96
N PHE A 25 -2.59 3.33 2.06
CA PHE A 25 -2.57 1.89 2.25
C PHE A 25 -3.81 1.18 1.72
N PHE A 26 -5.00 1.78 1.74
CA PHE A 26 -6.24 1.02 1.48
C PHE A 26 -7.17 1.61 0.41
N GLN A 27 -7.24 2.94 0.27
CA GLN A 27 -8.21 3.58 -0.65
C GLN A 27 -7.57 4.11 -1.94
N CYS A 28 -6.25 4.20 -2.01
CA CYS A 28 -5.53 4.61 -3.20
C CYS A 28 -5.80 3.59 -4.29
N PRO A 29 -6.24 3.98 -5.50
CA PRO A 29 -6.55 3.02 -6.58
C PRO A 29 -5.40 2.06 -6.88
N ILE A 30 -4.16 2.55 -6.73
CA ILE A 30 -2.95 1.75 -6.89
C ILE A 30 -2.82 0.70 -5.78
N SER A 31 -3.01 1.09 -4.53
CA SER A 31 -2.95 0.18 -3.37
C SER A 31 -4.13 -0.79 -3.35
N SER A 32 -5.33 -0.34 -3.70
CA SER A 32 -6.51 -1.20 -3.85
C SER A 32 -6.29 -2.24 -4.94
N PHE A 33 -5.68 -1.88 -6.07
CA PHE A 33 -5.30 -2.86 -7.09
C PHE A 33 -4.27 -3.87 -6.58
N ILE A 34 -3.28 -3.43 -5.79
CA ILE A 34 -2.31 -4.33 -5.16
C ILE A 34 -3.03 -5.34 -4.25
N TRP A 35 -3.92 -4.88 -3.37
CA TRP A 35 -4.68 -5.79 -2.49
C TRP A 35 -5.59 -6.71 -3.26
N TYR A 36 -6.26 -6.23 -4.32
CA TYR A 36 -7.09 -7.06 -5.19
C TYR A 36 -6.27 -8.20 -5.82
N ASP A 37 -5.13 -7.89 -6.44
CA ASP A 37 -4.27 -8.90 -7.07
C ASP A 37 -3.72 -9.92 -6.05
N LEU A 38 -3.26 -9.44 -4.89
CA LEU A 38 -2.80 -10.32 -3.81
C LEU A 38 -3.93 -11.18 -3.23
N SER A 39 -5.16 -10.65 -3.17
CA SER A 39 -6.33 -11.37 -2.65
C SER A 39 -6.69 -12.58 -3.51
N ILE A 40 -6.60 -12.43 -4.84
CA ILE A 40 -6.77 -13.51 -5.81
C ILE A 40 -5.65 -14.53 -5.67
N TYR A 41 -4.40 -14.06 -5.57
CA TYR A 41 -3.23 -14.92 -5.57
C TYR A 41 -3.10 -15.77 -4.28
N PHE A 42 -3.30 -15.16 -3.12
CA PHE A 42 -3.15 -15.81 -1.81
C PHE A 42 -4.47 -16.30 -1.19
N GLY A 43 -5.60 -16.12 -1.88
CA GLY A 43 -6.91 -16.63 -1.46
C GLY A 43 -7.46 -15.98 -0.19
N PHE A 44 -7.58 -14.65 -0.17
CA PHE A 44 -8.23 -13.91 0.92
C PHE A 44 -9.32 -12.97 0.38
N PRO A 45 -10.32 -12.57 1.18
CA PRO A 45 -11.42 -11.75 0.68
C PRO A 45 -10.91 -10.37 0.23
N HIS A 46 -11.65 -9.75 -0.69
CA HIS A 46 -11.36 -8.37 -1.07
C HIS A 46 -11.47 -7.45 0.15
N LEU A 47 -10.46 -6.60 0.35
CA LEU A 47 -10.33 -5.78 1.54
C LEU A 47 -10.76 -4.34 1.26
N SER A 48 -11.63 -3.82 2.12
CA SER A 48 -11.97 -2.40 2.17
C SER A 48 -12.09 -2.00 3.62
N PHE A 49 -11.34 -0.99 4.03
CA PHE A 49 -11.32 -0.51 5.41
C PHE A 49 -11.70 0.97 5.48
N SER A 50 -12.52 1.30 6.47
CA SER A 50 -12.92 2.68 6.81
C SER A 50 -11.87 3.42 7.64
N SER A 51 -10.96 2.69 8.29
CA SER A 51 -9.87 3.26 9.07
C SER A 51 -8.63 2.37 9.02
N VAL A 52 -7.46 2.96 9.31
CA VAL A 52 -6.21 2.21 9.40
C VAL A 52 -6.27 1.20 10.55
N GLN A 53 -6.95 1.56 11.64
CA GLN A 53 -7.13 0.73 12.81
C GLN A 53 -7.93 -0.53 12.49
N ASP A 54 -8.99 -0.42 11.69
CA ASP A 54 -9.78 -1.58 11.25
C ASP A 54 -8.95 -2.53 10.39
N GLY A 55 -8.14 -1.96 9.48
CA GLY A 55 -7.18 -2.74 8.68
C GLY A 55 -6.18 -3.50 9.55
N ILE A 56 -5.52 -2.81 10.47
CA ILE A 56 -4.56 -3.44 11.40
C ILE A 56 -5.23 -4.54 12.21
N ARG A 57 -6.40 -4.27 12.82
CA ARG A 57 -7.14 -5.26 13.61
C ARG A 57 -7.48 -6.50 12.80
N TRP A 58 -7.94 -6.35 11.57
CA TRP A 58 -8.27 -7.47 10.69
C TRP A 58 -7.04 -8.32 10.39
N TRP A 59 -5.93 -7.69 10.01
CA TRP A 59 -4.67 -8.38 9.66
C TRP A 59 -3.97 -9.01 10.85
N SER A 60 -4.01 -8.38 12.03
CA SER A 60 -3.48 -8.95 13.27
C SER A 60 -4.26 -10.17 13.75
N GLY A 61 -5.51 -10.34 13.31
CA GLY A 61 -6.31 -11.55 13.55
C GLY A 61 -6.04 -12.69 12.57
N GLN A 62 -5.19 -12.50 11.56
CA GLN A 62 -4.87 -13.53 10.57
C GLN A 62 -3.72 -14.44 11.01
N SER A 63 -3.46 -15.50 10.23
CA SER A 63 -2.27 -16.33 10.43
C SER A 63 -0.98 -15.52 10.33
N VAL A 64 0.10 -15.99 10.96
CA VAL A 64 1.42 -15.36 10.92
C VAL A 64 1.88 -15.07 9.49
N LEU A 65 1.63 -16.01 8.56
CA LEU A 65 1.95 -15.86 7.14
C LEU A 65 1.18 -14.68 6.52
N ARG A 66 -0.13 -14.58 6.74
CA ARG A 66 -0.96 -13.49 6.20
C ARG A 66 -0.62 -12.14 6.84
N HIS A 67 -0.34 -12.13 8.13
CA HIS A 67 0.13 -10.93 8.81
C HIS A 67 1.49 -10.46 8.27
N SER A 68 2.41 -11.39 7.98
CA SER A 68 3.71 -11.06 7.36
C SER A 68 3.54 -10.49 5.95
N LEU A 69 2.64 -11.06 5.14
CA LEU A 69 2.26 -10.56 3.83
C LEU A 69 1.76 -9.12 3.91
N PHE A 70 0.89 -8.82 4.88
CA PHE A 70 0.39 -7.47 5.11
C PHE A 70 1.49 -6.48 5.46
N VAL A 71 2.30 -6.79 6.47
CA VAL A 71 3.38 -5.90 6.92
C VAL A 71 4.39 -5.65 5.79
N HIS A 72 4.78 -6.70 5.07
CA HIS A 72 5.71 -6.58 3.95
C HIS A 72 5.12 -5.77 2.80
N SER A 73 3.86 -6.00 2.43
CA SER A 73 3.17 -5.25 1.37
C SER A 73 3.05 -3.77 1.72
N CYS A 74 2.64 -3.44 2.96
CA CYS A 74 2.58 -2.07 3.46
C CYS A 74 3.95 -1.39 3.42
N TRP A 75 5.01 -2.07 3.86
CA TRP A 75 6.37 -1.55 3.77
C TRP A 75 6.79 -1.23 2.34
N LEU A 76 6.46 -2.09 1.37
CA LEU A 76 6.81 -1.88 -0.03
C LEU A 76 6.01 -0.75 -0.67
N ILE A 77 4.71 -0.64 -0.37
CA ILE A 77 3.87 0.50 -0.78
C ILE A 77 4.49 1.80 -0.25
N TRP A 78 4.93 1.81 1.02
CA TRP A 78 5.57 2.97 1.62
C TRP A 78 6.92 3.31 1.00
N LYS A 79 7.79 2.32 0.78
CA LYS A 79 9.05 2.52 0.06
C LYS A 79 8.81 3.06 -1.34
N TRP A 80 7.79 2.56 -2.04
CA TRP A 80 7.49 3.01 -3.39
C TRP A 80 6.97 4.45 -3.41
N ARG A 81 6.04 4.82 -2.52
CA ARG A 81 5.59 6.21 -2.34
C ARG A 81 6.78 7.15 -2.08
N ASN A 82 7.70 6.76 -1.21
CA ASN A 82 8.88 7.59 -0.93
C ASN A 82 9.83 7.70 -2.13
N ALA A 83 10.05 6.62 -2.88
CA ALA A 83 10.83 6.68 -4.11
C ALA A 83 10.20 7.64 -5.14
N SER A 84 8.86 7.69 -5.23
CA SER A 84 8.17 8.67 -6.09
C SER A 84 8.43 10.12 -5.67
N ILE A 85 8.59 10.40 -4.37
CA ILE A 85 8.86 11.76 -3.86
C ILE A 85 10.33 12.15 -4.03
N PHE A 86 11.26 11.26 -3.70
CA PHE A 86 12.68 11.61 -3.54
C PHE A 86 13.56 11.23 -4.73
N GLN A 87 13.11 10.31 -5.59
CA GLN A 87 13.91 9.77 -6.69
C GLN A 87 13.28 10.03 -8.07
N ASP A 88 12.11 10.71 -8.11
CA ASP A 88 11.28 10.90 -9.32
C ASP A 88 11.05 9.59 -10.11
N ALA A 89 11.10 8.46 -9.39
CA ALA A 89 11.16 7.13 -9.98
C ALA A 89 9.80 6.47 -9.89
N ARG A 90 9.01 6.55 -10.96
CA ARG A 90 7.73 5.84 -11.04
C ARG A 90 7.94 4.36 -11.35
N ARG A 91 7.97 3.53 -10.31
CA ARG A 91 8.04 2.06 -10.46
C ARG A 91 6.72 1.50 -11.01
N ARG A 92 6.82 0.37 -11.71
CA ARG A 92 5.64 -0.36 -12.22
C ARG A 92 5.01 -1.17 -11.08
N VAL A 93 3.69 -1.10 -10.94
CA VAL A 93 2.93 -1.91 -9.95
C VAL A 93 3.19 -3.40 -10.13
N SER A 94 3.31 -3.86 -11.38
CA SER A 94 3.61 -5.26 -11.69
C SER A 94 4.93 -5.73 -11.07
N ALA A 95 5.97 -4.91 -11.07
CA ALA A 95 7.25 -5.27 -10.46
C ALA A 95 7.14 -5.44 -8.94
N LEU A 96 6.35 -4.59 -8.28
CA LEU A 96 6.07 -4.69 -6.84
C LEU A 96 5.26 -5.95 -6.52
N LEU A 97 4.23 -6.27 -7.33
CA LEU A 97 3.43 -7.48 -7.17
C LEU A 97 4.27 -8.75 -7.35
N SER A 98 5.08 -8.82 -8.41
CA SER A 98 5.99 -9.96 -8.63
C SER A 98 6.94 -10.16 -7.46
N TYR A 99 7.48 -9.08 -6.90
CA TYR A 99 8.37 -9.15 -5.75
C TYR A 99 7.66 -9.65 -4.48
N ILE A 100 6.43 -9.17 -4.20
CA ILE A 100 5.64 -9.64 -3.05
C ILE A 100 5.33 -11.13 -3.16
N LYS A 101 4.87 -11.59 -4.34
CA LYS A 101 4.53 -12.98 -4.62
C LYS A 101 5.72 -13.90 -4.41
N ALA A 102 6.84 -13.59 -5.08
CA ALA A 102 8.08 -14.35 -4.95
C ALA A 102 8.58 -14.44 -3.49
N SER A 103 8.32 -13.44 -2.66
CA SER A 103 8.74 -13.43 -1.25
C SER A 103 7.90 -14.31 -0.32
N HIS A 104 6.71 -14.75 -0.74
CA HIS A 104 5.77 -15.53 0.09
C HIS A 104 5.36 -16.86 -0.54
N ASP A 105 5.90 -17.21 -1.71
CA ASP A 105 5.80 -18.52 -2.34
C ASP A 105 6.86 -19.52 -1.84
N SER A 106 7.81 -19.06 -1.01
CA SER A 106 8.96 -19.82 -0.51
C SER A 106 8.68 -20.59 0.78
#